data_AF-A0A411P214-F1
#
_entry.id   AF-A0A411P214-F1
#
_cell.length_a   1.000
_cell.length_b   1.000
_cell.length_c   1.000
_cell.angle_alpha   90.00
_cell.angle_beta   90.00
_cell.angle_gamma   90.00
#
_symmetry.space_group_name_H-M   'P 1'
#
loop_
_entity.id
_entity.type
_entity.pdbx_description
1 polymer ?
#
loop_
_entity_poly.entity_id
_entity_poly.type
_entity_poly.pdbx_seq_one_letter_code
_entity_poly.pdbx_strand_id
1 'polypeptide(L)'
;MLKAGQVTAGRRQYSTVTSKVNPELIIEFINKYAFDCFFILIIKSKKHKLGENVNLNFSINLPLDNPQLLKSISMLLNCGEITRVKNSFNFTVKDFISINDIIIPFFNKYKLQGKKIENFNLWIRAAYLIKQKAHLTKEGLNEIKKIKLLMHNIISSEDTRLVLYGSNLSSTVGSPRFTYNERGLIEIPLNKISVFIGILLSDANIHKINKGGDARLQFKQKYGQFEYLYYVFFQLSHYCSKGPFVTKAILHKKVHYGLSFTTRTLPCITKLYNLFYFEGKKIVPKNLYEILTWEALVHWICGDGTYNSGITIQTQCFTIEELVFIINVLMIKFDLECSIHKQDNYSLLYIKSKSIKKNLHNMLPYIHNTMLYKFLGPKYRIKSRFTTIN
;
A
#
# COMPACT_ATOMS: atom_id res chain seq x y z
N MET A 1 12.94 70.46 -40.89
CA MET A 1 11.53 70.00 -40.93
C MET A 1 11.46 68.65 -41.63
N LEU A 2 11.37 67.55 -40.90
CA LEU A 2 10.99 66.23 -41.43
C LEU A 2 10.20 65.51 -40.32
N LYS A 3 8.90 65.30 -40.57
CA LYS A 3 7.96 64.58 -39.68
C LYS A 3 8.10 63.07 -39.93
N ALA A 4 8.18 62.30 -38.86
CA ALA A 4 8.10 60.85 -38.88
C ALA A 4 6.68 60.39 -39.26
N GLY A 5 6.56 59.58 -40.32
CA GLY A 5 5.32 58.90 -40.72
C GLY A 5 5.18 57.55 -40.01
N GLN A 6 4.03 57.32 -39.39
CA GLN A 6 3.63 56.04 -38.79
C GLN A 6 3.28 55.04 -39.90
N VAL A 7 3.84 53.82 -39.81
CA VAL A 7 3.45 52.67 -40.63
C VAL A 7 2.37 51.89 -39.88
N THR A 8 1.15 51.87 -40.42
CA THR A 8 0.03 51.06 -39.93
C THR A 8 0.16 49.61 -40.42
N ALA A 9 0.32 48.67 -39.47
CA ALA A 9 0.34 47.25 -39.76
C ALA A 9 -1.10 46.75 -40.05
N GLY A 10 -1.35 46.31 -41.28
CA GLY A 10 -2.60 45.67 -41.68
C GLY A 10 -2.85 44.38 -40.89
N ARG A 11 -3.95 44.36 -40.14
CA ARG A 11 -4.41 43.19 -39.37
C ARG A 11 -5.05 42.19 -40.34
N ARG A 12 -4.36 41.09 -40.65
CA ARG A 12 -4.96 39.96 -41.38
C ARG A 12 -6.09 39.36 -40.52
N GLN A 13 -7.33 39.48 -40.97
CA GLN A 13 -8.46 38.75 -40.39
C GLN A 13 -8.44 37.32 -40.93
N TYR A 14 -8.20 36.34 -40.06
CA TYR A 14 -8.44 34.94 -40.37
C TYR A 14 -9.89 34.62 -40.01
N SER A 15 -10.70 34.32 -41.02
CA SER A 15 -12.00 33.68 -40.81
C SER A 15 -11.75 32.23 -40.38
N THR A 16 -12.00 31.90 -39.11
CA THR A 16 -12.05 30.50 -38.65
C THR A 16 -13.27 29.83 -39.26
N VAL A 17 -13.05 29.10 -40.35
CA VAL A 17 -13.94 27.99 -40.74
C VAL A 17 -13.88 26.97 -39.61
N THR A 18 -15.02 26.63 -39.02
CA THR A 18 -15.11 25.60 -37.98
C THR A 18 -14.69 24.25 -38.56
N SER A 19 -13.44 23.84 -38.32
CA SER A 19 -12.94 22.54 -38.72
C SER A 19 -13.76 21.45 -38.05
N LYS A 20 -14.43 20.61 -38.85
CA LYS A 20 -15.16 19.42 -38.41
C LYS A 20 -14.23 18.55 -37.55
N VAL A 21 -14.58 18.34 -36.28
CA VAL A 21 -13.76 17.55 -35.34
C VAL A 21 -13.65 16.11 -35.85
N ASN A 22 -12.42 15.61 -36.05
CA ASN A 22 -12.19 14.24 -36.54
C ASN A 22 -12.44 13.21 -35.41
N PRO A 23 -13.43 12.29 -35.55
CA PRO A 23 -13.73 11.27 -34.54
C PRO A 23 -12.58 10.30 -34.26
N GLU A 24 -11.76 9.99 -35.26
CA GLU A 24 -10.67 9.02 -35.14
C GLU A 24 -9.56 9.52 -34.20
N LEU A 25 -9.20 10.80 -34.32
CA LEU A 25 -8.21 11.44 -33.45
C LEU A 25 -8.66 11.48 -31.98
N ILE A 26 -9.97 11.70 -31.75
CA ILE A 26 -10.53 11.68 -30.40
C ILE A 26 -10.47 10.27 -29.81
N ILE A 27 -10.74 9.25 -30.60
CA ILE A 27 -10.71 7.86 -30.14
C ILE A 27 -9.28 7.39 -29.87
N GLU A 28 -8.33 7.75 -30.75
CA GLU A 28 -6.90 7.50 -30.51
C GLU A 28 -6.46 8.15 -29.19
N PHE A 29 -6.86 9.40 -28.96
CA PHE A 29 -6.59 10.10 -27.71
C PHE A 29 -7.20 9.39 -26.50
N ILE A 30 -8.49 9.03 -26.56
CA ILE A 30 -9.17 8.32 -25.46
C ILE A 30 -8.48 6.99 -25.17
N ASN A 31 -8.12 6.23 -26.21
CA ASN A 31 -7.39 4.97 -26.08
C ASN A 31 -6.00 5.14 -25.46
N LYS A 32 -5.32 6.25 -25.72
CA LYS A 32 -3.97 6.50 -25.21
C LYS A 32 -3.93 7.14 -23.82
N TYR A 33 -4.84 8.08 -23.51
CA TYR A 33 -4.69 8.98 -22.36
C TYR A 33 -5.79 8.89 -21.30
N ALA A 34 -7.01 8.45 -21.64
CA ALA A 34 -8.09 8.35 -20.66
C ALA A 34 -8.04 6.98 -19.97
N PHE A 35 -7.81 6.91 -18.66
CA PHE A 35 -7.62 5.61 -17.97
C PHE A 35 -8.93 4.84 -17.77
N ASP A 36 -9.94 5.47 -17.16
CA ASP A 36 -11.26 4.89 -16.89
C ASP A 36 -12.36 5.84 -17.35
N CYS A 37 -13.29 5.34 -18.17
CA CYS A 37 -14.34 6.17 -18.77
C CYS A 37 -15.77 5.71 -18.51
N PHE A 38 -15.97 4.44 -18.12
CA PHE A 38 -17.29 3.81 -18.02
C PHE A 38 -17.57 3.38 -16.59
N PHE A 39 -18.66 3.88 -16.01
CA PHE A 39 -18.96 3.68 -14.59
C PHE A 39 -20.39 3.20 -14.37
N ILE A 40 -20.57 2.29 -13.41
CA ILE A 40 -21.87 1.85 -12.87
C ILE A 40 -21.99 2.36 -11.42
N LEU A 41 -22.90 3.30 -11.21
CA LEU A 41 -23.19 3.89 -9.90
C LEU A 41 -24.42 3.20 -9.31
N ILE A 42 -24.27 2.64 -8.11
CA ILE A 42 -25.37 2.03 -7.35
C ILE A 42 -25.44 2.78 -6.02
N ILE A 43 -26.56 3.45 -5.76
CA ILE A 43 -26.73 4.38 -4.64
C ILE A 43 -27.93 3.93 -3.82
N LYS A 44 -27.79 3.83 -2.50
CA LYS A 44 -28.92 3.54 -1.61
C LYS A 44 -29.98 4.65 -1.72
N SER A 45 -31.23 4.26 -1.92
CA SER A 45 -32.33 5.19 -2.09
C SER A 45 -33.61 4.64 -1.47
N LYS A 46 -34.14 5.36 -0.48
CA LYS A 46 -35.44 5.07 0.14
C LYS A 46 -36.62 5.23 -0.83
N LYS A 47 -36.41 5.91 -1.96
CA LYS A 47 -37.44 6.20 -2.97
C LYS A 47 -37.67 5.03 -3.94
N HIS A 48 -36.76 4.07 -4.01
CA HIS A 48 -36.82 2.96 -4.96
C HIS A 48 -37.24 1.68 -4.24
N LYS A 49 -38.08 0.87 -4.88
CA LYS A 49 -38.68 -0.35 -4.28
C LYS A 49 -37.65 -1.32 -3.70
N LEU A 50 -36.49 -1.43 -4.34
CA LEU A 50 -35.39 -2.32 -3.93
C LEU A 50 -34.39 -1.63 -2.98
N GLY A 51 -34.64 -0.39 -2.56
CA GLY A 51 -33.75 0.38 -1.68
C GLY A 51 -32.48 0.91 -2.36
N GLU A 52 -32.34 0.72 -3.67
CA GLU A 52 -31.16 1.10 -4.45
C GLU A 52 -31.56 1.69 -5.81
N ASN A 53 -30.78 2.67 -6.27
CA ASN A 53 -30.87 3.26 -7.61
C ASN A 53 -29.61 2.94 -8.40
N VAL A 54 -29.75 2.63 -9.69
CA VAL A 54 -28.66 2.31 -10.61
C VAL A 54 -28.58 3.40 -11.67
N ASN A 55 -27.41 4.01 -11.82
CA ASN A 55 -27.12 4.96 -12.89
C ASN A 55 -25.85 4.55 -13.64
N LEU A 56 -25.84 4.81 -14.94
CA LEU A 56 -24.63 4.73 -15.74
C LEU A 56 -24.02 6.12 -15.88
N ASN A 57 -22.70 6.17 -15.95
CA ASN A 57 -21.97 7.40 -16.15
C ASN A 57 -20.81 7.16 -17.11
N PHE A 58 -20.72 8.00 -18.14
CA PHE A 58 -19.54 8.11 -18.98
C PHE A 58 -18.79 9.39 -18.61
N SER A 59 -17.50 9.30 -18.32
CA SER A 59 -16.73 10.49 -17.97
C SER A 59 -15.28 10.46 -18.45
N ILE A 60 -14.77 11.62 -18.86
CA ILE A 60 -13.37 11.81 -19.24
C ILE A 60 -12.80 12.95 -18.41
N ASN A 61 -11.77 12.65 -17.61
CA ASN A 61 -11.04 13.64 -16.82
C ASN A 61 -9.73 14.02 -17.52
N LEU A 62 -9.46 15.33 -17.64
CA LEU A 62 -8.22 15.87 -18.20
C LEU A 62 -7.62 16.98 -17.32
N PRO A 63 -6.28 17.12 -17.25
CA PRO A 63 -5.62 18.24 -16.57
C PRO A 63 -6.02 19.62 -17.12
N LEU A 64 -5.86 20.67 -16.31
CA LEU A 64 -6.28 22.05 -16.64
C LEU A 64 -5.69 22.61 -17.95
N ASP A 65 -4.55 22.11 -18.39
CA ASP A 65 -3.79 22.69 -19.50
C ASP A 65 -4.43 22.41 -20.88
N ASN A 66 -5.43 21.52 -20.95
CA ASN A 66 -6.06 21.09 -22.21
C ASN A 66 -7.61 21.17 -22.23
N PRO A 67 -8.23 22.35 -21.98
CA PRO A 67 -9.69 22.48 -21.96
C PRO A 67 -10.33 22.42 -23.36
N GLN A 68 -9.56 22.72 -24.41
CA GLN A 68 -10.05 22.72 -25.79
C GLN A 68 -10.47 21.33 -26.26
N LEU A 69 -9.76 20.28 -25.82
CA LEU A 69 -10.06 18.92 -26.23
C LEU A 69 -11.41 18.40 -25.69
N LEU A 70 -11.75 18.73 -24.44
CA LEU A 70 -13.07 18.39 -23.91
C LEU A 70 -14.19 19.13 -24.63
N LYS A 71 -13.94 20.37 -25.06
CA LYS A 71 -14.90 21.12 -25.90
C LYS A 71 -15.08 20.43 -27.25
N SER A 72 -14.01 19.96 -27.88
CA SER A 72 -14.09 19.17 -29.13
C SER A 72 -14.85 17.85 -28.94
N ILE A 73 -14.64 17.15 -27.82
CA ILE A 73 -15.38 15.92 -27.49
C ILE A 73 -16.87 16.22 -27.28
N SER A 74 -17.19 17.26 -26.52
CA SER A 74 -18.58 17.70 -26.27
C SER A 74 -19.27 18.13 -27.57
N MET A 75 -18.58 18.86 -28.46
CA MET A 75 -19.10 19.21 -29.78
C MET A 75 -19.31 17.99 -30.69
N LEU A 76 -18.39 17.02 -30.64
CA LEU A 76 -18.49 15.82 -31.47
C LEU A 76 -19.64 14.91 -31.04
N LEU A 77 -19.78 14.69 -29.72
CA LEU A 77 -20.83 13.82 -29.17
C LEU A 77 -22.17 14.54 -29.07
N ASN A 78 -22.18 15.87 -29.06
CA ASN A 78 -23.37 16.72 -28.92
C ASN A 78 -24.21 16.36 -27.68
N CYS A 79 -23.54 15.93 -26.60
CA CYS A 79 -24.14 15.60 -25.31
C CYS A 79 -23.13 15.80 -24.17
N GLY A 80 -23.60 15.73 -22.93
CA GLY A 80 -22.76 15.79 -21.73
C GLY A 80 -22.37 17.19 -21.30
N GLU A 81 -21.83 17.27 -20.10
CA GLU A 81 -21.47 18.53 -19.43
C GLU A 81 -19.98 18.55 -19.10
N ILE A 82 -19.35 19.71 -19.26
CA ILE A 82 -17.97 19.95 -18.84
C ILE A 82 -18.00 20.72 -17.52
N THR A 83 -17.44 20.11 -16.47
CA THR A 83 -17.31 20.72 -15.15
C THR A 83 -15.85 20.92 -14.78
N ARG A 84 -15.54 22.01 -14.08
CA ARG A 84 -14.19 22.27 -13.56
C ARG A 84 -14.06 21.67 -12.16
N VAL A 85 -13.01 20.88 -11.94
CA VAL A 85 -12.73 20.22 -10.65
C VAL A 85 -11.28 20.51 -10.24
N LYS A 86 -11.06 21.34 -9.22
CA LYS A 86 -9.72 21.76 -8.69
C LYS A 86 -8.65 21.93 -9.78
N ASN A 87 -7.92 20.85 -10.10
CA ASN A 87 -6.78 20.81 -11.04
C ASN A 87 -7.07 20.04 -12.35
N SER A 88 -8.34 19.87 -12.72
CA SER A 88 -8.78 19.15 -13.93
C SER A 88 -10.11 19.68 -14.45
N PHE A 89 -10.43 19.34 -15.70
CA PHE A 89 -11.78 19.39 -16.23
C PHE A 89 -12.33 17.98 -16.40
N ASN A 90 -13.63 17.83 -16.18
CA ASN A 90 -14.33 16.57 -16.33
C ASN A 90 -15.48 16.73 -17.32
N PHE A 91 -15.43 16.01 -18.42
CA PHE A 91 -16.57 15.82 -19.30
C PHE A 91 -17.39 14.64 -18.81
N THR A 92 -18.71 14.76 -18.71
CA THR A 92 -19.54 13.75 -18.06
C THR A 92 -20.92 13.65 -18.70
N VAL A 93 -21.38 12.43 -18.95
CA VAL A 93 -22.72 12.09 -19.46
C VAL A 93 -23.37 11.14 -18.47
N LYS A 94 -24.47 11.57 -17.85
CA LYS A 94 -25.17 10.80 -16.78
C LYS A 94 -26.58 10.38 -17.17
N ASP A 95 -27.19 11.05 -18.14
CA ASP A 95 -28.54 10.74 -18.58
C ASP A 95 -28.53 9.48 -19.44
N PHE A 96 -29.50 8.60 -19.19
CA PHE A 96 -29.53 7.30 -19.85
C PHE A 96 -29.83 7.41 -21.36
N ILE A 97 -30.55 8.46 -21.77
CA ILE A 97 -30.92 8.69 -23.18
C ILE A 97 -29.66 8.93 -24.01
N SER A 98 -28.83 9.92 -23.66
CA SER A 98 -27.56 10.19 -24.35
C SER A 98 -26.61 9.00 -24.28
N ILE A 99 -26.58 8.28 -23.15
CA ILE A 99 -25.78 7.05 -23.03
C ILE A 99 -26.22 6.00 -24.07
N ASN A 100 -27.52 5.72 -24.16
CA ASN A 100 -28.06 4.68 -25.02
C ASN A 100 -28.03 5.06 -26.50
N ASP A 101 -28.29 6.31 -26.83
CA ASP A 101 -28.55 6.74 -28.22
C ASP A 101 -27.33 7.40 -28.88
N ILE A 102 -26.35 7.87 -28.09
CA ILE A 102 -25.17 8.57 -28.59
C ILE A 102 -23.89 7.81 -28.21
N ILE A 103 -23.64 7.63 -26.91
CA ILE A 103 -22.36 7.10 -26.42
C ILE A 103 -22.13 5.66 -26.87
N ILE A 104 -23.11 4.78 -26.65
CA ILE A 104 -23.00 3.36 -27.04
C ILE A 104 -22.81 3.22 -28.57
N PRO A 105 -23.64 3.83 -29.44
CA PRO A 105 -23.42 3.78 -30.87
C PRO A 105 -22.07 4.34 -31.32
N PHE A 106 -21.59 5.43 -30.71
CA PHE A 106 -20.31 6.03 -31.05
C PHE A 106 -19.13 5.07 -30.81
N PHE A 107 -19.05 4.45 -29.63
CA PHE A 107 -17.97 3.52 -29.29
C PHE A 107 -18.14 2.11 -29.91
N ASN A 108 -19.33 1.76 -30.38
CA ASN A 108 -19.53 0.60 -31.25
C ASN A 108 -18.96 0.84 -32.65
N LYS A 109 -19.11 2.07 -33.18
CA LYS A 109 -18.55 2.46 -34.48
C LYS A 109 -17.04 2.66 -34.41
N TYR A 110 -16.54 3.36 -33.39
CA TYR A 110 -15.12 3.63 -33.21
C TYR A 110 -14.56 2.85 -32.03
N LYS A 111 -13.78 1.81 -32.34
CA LYS A 111 -13.38 0.79 -31.38
C LYS A 111 -12.39 1.31 -30.33
N LEU A 112 -12.69 0.99 -29.08
CA LEU A 112 -11.76 1.09 -27.95
C LEU A 112 -10.73 -0.05 -27.99
N GLN A 113 -9.62 0.11 -27.28
CA GLN A 113 -8.55 -0.88 -27.22
C GLN A 113 -8.24 -1.34 -25.79
N GLY A 114 -7.67 -2.54 -25.69
CA GLY A 114 -7.21 -3.13 -24.41
C GLY A 114 -8.32 -3.24 -23.37
N LYS A 115 -8.00 -2.99 -22.10
CA LYS A 115 -8.96 -3.14 -20.99
C LYS A 115 -10.23 -2.28 -21.14
N LYS A 116 -10.15 -1.17 -21.89
CA LYS A 116 -11.30 -0.27 -22.11
C LYS A 116 -12.41 -0.93 -22.91
N ILE A 117 -12.08 -1.74 -23.93
CA ILE A 117 -13.12 -2.42 -24.72
C ILE A 117 -13.80 -3.50 -23.89
N GLU A 118 -13.06 -4.22 -23.04
CA GLU A 118 -13.64 -5.19 -22.10
C GLU A 118 -14.61 -4.51 -21.12
N ASN A 119 -14.18 -3.41 -20.50
CA ASN A 119 -15.02 -2.64 -19.58
C ASN A 119 -16.24 -2.03 -20.29
N PHE A 120 -16.06 -1.52 -21.50
CA PHE A 120 -17.16 -0.99 -22.32
C PHE A 120 -18.19 -2.09 -22.65
N ASN A 121 -17.75 -3.28 -23.05
CA ASN A 121 -18.64 -4.40 -23.35
C ASN A 121 -19.46 -4.83 -22.12
N LEU A 122 -18.83 -4.89 -20.94
CA LEU A 122 -19.53 -5.15 -19.69
C LEU A 122 -20.54 -4.03 -19.37
N TRP A 123 -20.13 -2.78 -19.56
CA TRP A 123 -20.97 -1.61 -19.32
C TRP A 123 -22.19 -1.56 -20.25
N ILE A 124 -22.05 -1.94 -21.53
CA ILE A 124 -23.19 -2.09 -22.47
C ILE A 124 -24.17 -3.15 -21.97
N ARG A 125 -23.70 -4.28 -21.41
CA ARG A 125 -24.61 -5.29 -20.83
C ARG A 125 -25.44 -4.70 -19.69
N ALA A 126 -24.84 -3.88 -18.83
CA ALA A 126 -25.60 -3.17 -17.79
C ALA A 126 -26.59 -2.17 -18.40
N ALA A 127 -26.20 -1.42 -19.44
CA ALA A 127 -27.11 -0.52 -20.15
C ALA A 127 -28.30 -1.25 -20.76
N TYR A 128 -28.08 -2.43 -21.33
CA TYR A 128 -29.13 -3.29 -21.86
C TYR A 128 -30.13 -3.71 -20.76
N LEU A 129 -29.64 -4.16 -19.60
CA LEU A 129 -30.50 -4.51 -18.45
C LEU A 129 -31.30 -3.30 -17.94
N ILE A 130 -30.72 -2.09 -18.00
CA ILE A 130 -31.42 -0.86 -17.63
C ILE A 130 -32.52 -0.54 -18.65
N LYS A 131 -32.21 -0.63 -19.95
CA LYS A 131 -33.15 -0.40 -21.06
C LYS A 131 -34.37 -1.30 -20.96
N GLN A 132 -34.16 -2.57 -20.62
CA GLN A 132 -35.25 -3.56 -20.44
C GLN A 132 -35.98 -3.44 -19.10
N LYS A 133 -35.66 -2.42 -18.28
CA LYS A 133 -36.18 -2.24 -16.91
C LYS A 133 -35.89 -3.41 -15.96
N ALA A 134 -35.00 -4.34 -16.32
CA ALA A 134 -34.65 -5.51 -15.51
C ALA A 134 -34.01 -5.11 -14.17
N HIS A 135 -33.35 -3.95 -14.11
CA HIS A 135 -32.81 -3.35 -12.88
C HIS A 135 -33.87 -3.07 -11.78
N LEU A 136 -35.16 -3.11 -12.12
CA LEU A 136 -36.27 -2.99 -11.16
C LEU A 136 -36.62 -4.31 -10.47
N THR A 137 -36.02 -5.42 -10.91
CA THR A 137 -36.13 -6.75 -10.30
C THR A 137 -34.88 -7.06 -9.46
N LYS A 138 -35.02 -7.93 -8.45
CA LYS A 138 -33.89 -8.29 -7.58
C LYS A 138 -32.81 -9.02 -8.36
N GLU A 139 -33.22 -9.89 -9.28
CA GLU A 139 -32.37 -10.69 -10.16
C GLU A 139 -31.57 -9.78 -11.09
N GLY A 140 -32.25 -8.88 -11.83
CA GLY A 140 -31.58 -7.95 -12.73
C GLY A 140 -30.66 -6.95 -12.02
N LEU A 141 -31.03 -6.49 -10.82
CA LEU A 141 -30.17 -5.64 -9.99
C LEU A 141 -28.91 -6.38 -9.53
N ASN A 142 -29.04 -7.65 -9.13
CA ASN A 142 -27.91 -8.49 -8.74
C ASN A 142 -26.98 -8.76 -9.93
N GLU A 143 -27.52 -8.98 -11.14
CA GLU A 143 -26.70 -9.11 -12.35
C GLU A 143 -25.92 -7.82 -12.65
N ILE A 144 -26.53 -6.65 -12.51
CA ILE A 144 -25.80 -5.37 -12.67
C ILE A 144 -24.70 -5.22 -11.60
N LYS A 145 -24.93 -5.67 -10.36
CA LYS A 145 -23.88 -5.69 -9.32
C LYS A 145 -22.72 -6.61 -9.70
N LYS A 146 -23.00 -7.80 -10.24
CA LYS A 146 -21.96 -8.73 -10.75
C LYS A 146 -21.16 -8.09 -11.87
N ILE A 147 -21.84 -7.47 -12.86
CA ILE A 147 -21.18 -6.74 -13.95
C ILE A 147 -20.26 -5.65 -13.40
N LYS A 148 -20.73 -4.86 -12.42
CA LYS A 148 -19.92 -3.83 -11.77
C LYS A 148 -18.67 -4.40 -11.08
N LEU A 149 -18.76 -5.57 -10.45
CA LEU A 149 -17.61 -6.24 -9.84
C LEU A 149 -16.61 -6.72 -10.90
N LEU A 150 -17.09 -7.31 -11.99
CA LEU A 150 -16.26 -7.74 -13.13
C LEU A 150 -15.51 -6.58 -13.78
N MET A 151 -16.14 -5.41 -13.93
CA MET A 151 -15.49 -4.19 -14.44
C MET A 151 -14.31 -3.74 -13.54
N HIS A 152 -14.30 -4.09 -12.26
CA HIS A 152 -13.21 -3.79 -11.32
C HIS A 152 -12.21 -4.95 -11.17
N ASN A 153 -12.25 -5.97 -12.05
CA ASN A 153 -11.45 -7.20 -11.93
C ASN A 153 -11.63 -7.94 -10.57
N ILE A 154 -12.74 -7.69 -9.87
CA ILE A 154 -13.10 -8.50 -8.70
C ILE A 154 -13.77 -9.75 -9.27
N ILE A 155 -12.96 -10.76 -9.59
CA ILE A 155 -13.46 -12.07 -9.97
C ILE A 155 -14.14 -12.64 -8.72
N SER A 156 -15.46 -12.84 -8.77
CA SER A 156 -16.11 -13.74 -7.84
C SER A 156 -15.57 -15.13 -8.15
N SER A 157 -14.59 -15.56 -7.37
CA SER A 157 -14.11 -16.92 -7.34
C SER A 157 -15.31 -17.87 -7.14
N GLU A 158 -15.51 -18.82 -8.06
CA GLU A 158 -16.44 -19.96 -7.85
C GLU A 158 -15.94 -20.89 -6.74
N ASP A 159 -14.66 -20.77 -6.37
CA ASP A 159 -14.07 -21.47 -5.24
C ASP A 159 -14.65 -20.90 -3.93
N THR A 160 -15.55 -21.67 -3.32
CA THR A 160 -16.17 -21.39 -2.01
C THR A 160 -15.30 -21.88 -0.85
N ARG A 161 -14.11 -22.44 -1.11
CA ARG A 161 -13.22 -22.89 -0.04
C ARG A 161 -12.85 -21.72 0.85
N LEU A 162 -13.19 -21.86 2.13
CA LEU A 162 -12.75 -20.95 3.16
C LEU A 162 -11.23 -21.11 3.34
N VAL A 163 -10.47 -20.15 2.84
CA VAL A 163 -9.02 -20.08 3.05
C VAL A 163 -8.75 -19.10 4.18
N LEU A 164 -7.99 -19.52 5.18
CA LEU A 164 -7.55 -18.62 6.25
C LEU A 164 -6.72 -17.48 5.63
N TYR A 165 -7.17 -16.24 5.81
CA TYR A 165 -6.39 -15.07 5.40
C TYR A 165 -4.98 -15.14 5.99
N GLY A 166 -3.95 -15.00 5.16
CA GLY A 166 -2.56 -15.11 5.61
C GLY A 166 -1.85 -16.40 5.22
N SER A 167 -2.58 -17.46 4.86
CA SER A 167 -2.00 -18.78 4.53
C SER A 167 -1.27 -18.82 3.19
N ASN A 168 -1.61 -17.92 2.26
CA ASN A 168 -1.10 -17.88 0.89
C ASN A 168 -0.60 -16.48 0.46
N LEU A 169 -0.08 -15.69 1.41
CA LEU A 169 0.43 -14.35 1.11
C LEU A 169 1.71 -14.44 0.25
N SER A 170 1.58 -14.12 -1.04
CA SER A 170 2.71 -13.96 -1.95
C SER A 170 3.34 -12.57 -1.84
N SER A 171 4.58 -12.45 -2.33
CA SER A 171 5.25 -11.16 -2.45
C SER A 171 4.45 -10.19 -3.33
N THR A 172 4.40 -8.90 -2.96
CA THR A 172 3.78 -7.83 -3.77
C THR A 172 4.81 -6.84 -4.32
N VAL A 173 6.07 -7.27 -4.36
CA VAL A 173 7.19 -6.52 -4.93
C VAL A 173 6.95 -6.35 -6.42
N GLY A 174 7.09 -5.12 -6.91
CA GLY A 174 6.81 -4.79 -8.32
C GLY A 174 5.32 -4.63 -8.64
N SER A 175 4.40 -5.01 -7.74
CA SER A 175 2.97 -4.78 -7.95
C SER A 175 2.63 -3.28 -7.92
N PRO A 176 1.60 -2.84 -8.67
CA PRO A 176 1.20 -1.43 -8.72
C PRO A 176 0.75 -0.91 -7.34
N ARG A 177 0.52 0.40 -7.26
CA ARG A 177 0.00 1.03 -6.04
C ARG A 177 -1.42 0.54 -5.77
N PHE A 178 -1.66 0.07 -4.55
CA PHE A 178 -2.99 -0.33 -4.11
C PHE A 178 -3.91 0.87 -3.98
N THR A 179 -5.16 0.69 -4.43
CA THR A 179 -6.28 1.59 -4.23
C THR A 179 -6.63 1.72 -2.75
N TYR A 180 -7.46 2.71 -2.41
CA TYR A 180 -7.89 2.91 -1.02
C TYR A 180 -8.58 1.67 -0.43
N ASN A 181 -9.47 1.03 -1.19
CA ASN A 181 -10.22 -0.15 -0.75
C ASN A 181 -9.31 -1.36 -0.57
N GLU A 182 -8.41 -1.63 -1.52
CA GLU A 182 -7.46 -2.75 -1.41
C GLU A 182 -6.57 -2.63 -0.17
N ARG A 183 -6.07 -1.42 0.13
CA ARG A 183 -5.28 -1.20 1.36
C ARG A 183 -6.09 -1.46 2.62
N GLY A 184 -7.39 -1.19 2.60
CA GLY A 184 -8.30 -1.46 3.71
C GLY A 184 -8.56 -2.95 3.95
N LEU A 185 -8.35 -3.80 2.94
CA LEU A 185 -8.52 -5.25 3.03
C LEU A 185 -7.24 -5.98 3.48
N ILE A 186 -6.09 -5.30 3.48
CA ILE A 186 -4.81 -5.91 3.88
C ILE A 186 -4.70 -5.88 5.40
N GLU A 187 -4.57 -7.05 6.00
CA GLU A 187 -4.36 -7.24 7.43
C GLU A 187 -3.06 -8.00 7.72
N ILE A 188 -2.68 -8.05 9.00
CA ILE A 188 -1.53 -8.83 9.46
C ILE A 188 -2.08 -10.10 10.09
N PRO A 189 -1.87 -11.28 9.48
CA PRO A 189 -2.35 -12.53 10.05
C PRO A 189 -1.55 -12.88 11.31
N LEU A 190 -2.16 -13.67 12.19
CA LEU A 190 -1.59 -14.03 13.49
C LEU A 190 -0.21 -14.73 13.37
N ASN A 191 -0.01 -15.53 12.32
CA ASN A 191 1.27 -16.20 12.06
C ASN A 191 2.39 -15.26 11.57
N LYS A 192 2.09 -13.99 11.29
CA LYS A 192 3.09 -12.98 10.85
C LYS A 192 3.27 -11.87 11.87
N ILE A 193 2.32 -11.67 12.78
CA ILE A 193 2.36 -10.56 13.74
C ILE A 193 3.59 -10.66 14.64
N SER A 194 4.00 -11.85 15.06
CA SER A 194 5.20 -12.08 15.89
C SER A 194 6.45 -11.43 15.30
N VAL A 195 6.65 -11.57 13.98
CA VAL A 195 7.79 -11.00 13.25
C VAL A 195 7.78 -9.48 13.38
N PHE A 196 6.61 -8.85 13.15
CA PHE A 196 6.42 -7.41 13.33
C PHE A 196 6.71 -6.98 14.76
N ILE A 197 6.14 -7.66 15.76
CA ILE A 197 6.36 -7.33 17.18
C ILE A 197 7.86 -7.40 17.52
N GLY A 198 8.55 -8.46 17.13
CA GLY A 198 9.96 -8.65 17.44
C GLY A 198 10.89 -7.64 16.79
N ILE A 199 10.68 -7.33 15.50
CA ILE A 199 11.48 -6.29 14.83
C ILE A 199 11.14 -4.89 15.35
N LEU A 200 9.88 -4.65 15.77
CA LEU A 200 9.47 -3.40 16.39
C LEU A 200 9.96 -3.25 17.82
N LEU A 201 10.23 -4.31 18.56
CA LEU A 201 10.94 -4.18 19.83
C LEU A 201 12.43 -3.89 19.61
N SER A 202 12.95 -4.12 18.39
CA SER A 202 14.33 -3.84 18.00
C SER A 202 14.50 -2.67 17.03
N ASP A 203 15.24 -2.89 15.94
CA ASP A 203 15.73 -1.89 14.98
C ASP A 203 14.65 -1.36 14.02
N ALA A 204 13.44 -1.95 13.98
CA ALA A 204 12.39 -1.44 13.12
C ALA A 204 11.81 -0.12 13.68
N ASN A 205 11.46 0.76 12.75
CA ASN A 205 10.74 1.98 13.04
C ASN A 205 9.48 2.08 12.18
N ILE A 206 8.48 2.81 12.68
CA ILE A 206 7.27 3.14 11.93
C ILE A 206 7.12 4.66 11.89
N HIS A 207 6.83 5.18 10.71
CA HIS A 207 6.62 6.61 10.50
C HIS A 207 5.42 6.89 9.60
N LYS A 208 4.79 8.04 9.84
CA LYS A 208 3.77 8.61 8.97
C LYS A 208 4.41 9.67 8.10
N ILE A 209 4.20 9.58 6.77
CA ILE A 209 4.77 10.55 5.82
C ILE A 209 4.02 11.88 5.91
N ASN A 210 2.70 11.82 6.00
CA ASN A 210 1.82 13.00 6.04
C ASN A 210 0.93 12.94 7.28
N LYS A 211 0.57 14.12 7.83
CA LYS A 211 -0.40 14.23 8.91
C LYS A 211 -1.76 13.68 8.45
N GLY A 212 -2.28 12.67 9.15
CA GLY A 212 -3.51 11.95 8.77
C GLY A 212 -3.34 10.83 7.73
N GLY A 213 -2.12 10.62 7.21
CA GLY A 213 -1.82 9.46 6.36
C GLY A 213 -1.60 8.18 7.16
N ASP A 214 -1.71 7.04 6.46
CA ASP A 214 -1.32 5.75 7.02
C ASP A 214 0.19 5.69 7.31
N ALA A 215 0.58 4.77 8.18
CA ALA A 215 1.96 4.55 8.53
C ALA A 215 2.66 3.55 7.60
N ARG A 216 3.99 3.60 7.55
CA ARG A 216 4.84 2.59 6.93
C ARG A 216 5.93 2.16 7.90
N LEU A 217 6.33 0.89 7.81
CA LEU A 217 7.43 0.34 8.58
C LEU A 217 8.71 0.38 7.75
N GLN A 218 9.82 0.68 8.41
CA GLN A 218 11.16 0.48 7.88
C GLN A 218 11.94 -0.44 8.82
N PHE A 219 12.59 -1.44 8.22
CA PHE A 219 13.57 -2.28 8.92
C PHE A 219 14.94 -2.09 8.28
N LYS A 220 15.97 -1.95 9.11
CA LYS A 220 17.35 -1.72 8.67
C LYS A 220 18.28 -2.59 9.49
N GLN A 221 19.30 -3.14 8.85
CA GLN A 221 20.38 -3.89 9.50
C GLN A 221 21.74 -3.49 8.91
N LYS A 222 22.81 -3.83 9.63
CA LYS A 222 24.18 -3.71 9.11
C LYS A 222 24.36 -4.67 7.93
N TYR A 223 25.24 -4.31 6.99
CA TYR A 223 25.47 -5.13 5.80
C TYR A 223 25.88 -6.58 6.14
N GLY A 224 26.69 -6.78 7.19
CA GLY A 224 27.08 -8.13 7.65
C GLY A 224 25.95 -9.00 8.23
N GLN A 225 24.73 -8.48 8.35
CA GLN A 225 23.52 -9.21 8.77
C GLN A 225 22.49 -9.31 7.62
N PHE A 226 22.93 -9.18 6.36
CA PHE A 226 22.02 -9.09 5.23
C PHE A 226 21.16 -10.35 5.08
N GLU A 227 21.67 -11.55 5.36
CA GLU A 227 20.90 -12.80 5.24
C GLU A 227 19.72 -12.81 6.22
N TYR A 228 19.93 -12.33 7.45
CA TYR A 228 18.84 -12.18 8.41
C TYR A 228 17.82 -11.13 7.95
N LEU A 229 18.28 -10.02 7.37
CA LEU A 229 17.37 -9.03 6.81
C LEU A 229 16.54 -9.61 5.65
N TYR A 230 17.14 -10.39 4.75
CA TYR A 230 16.43 -11.06 3.67
C TYR A 230 15.44 -12.10 4.20
N TYR A 231 15.81 -12.87 5.23
CA TYR A 231 14.90 -13.79 5.92
C TYR A 231 13.64 -13.06 6.41
N VAL A 232 13.79 -11.95 7.14
CA VAL A 232 12.66 -11.12 7.58
C VAL A 232 11.90 -10.54 6.39
N PHE A 233 12.61 -10.02 5.39
CA PHE A 233 12.00 -9.44 4.20
C PHE A 233 11.11 -10.45 3.47
N PHE A 234 11.56 -11.68 3.24
CA PHE A 234 10.74 -12.66 2.52
C PHE A 234 9.44 -12.97 3.27
N GLN A 235 9.49 -13.05 4.60
CA GLN A 235 8.29 -13.24 5.42
C GLN A 235 7.31 -12.06 5.35
N LEU A 236 7.81 -10.84 5.13
CA LEU A 236 7.03 -9.59 5.11
C LEU A 236 6.87 -9.00 3.70
N SER A 237 7.33 -9.71 2.66
CA SER A 237 7.41 -9.18 1.30
C SER A 237 6.04 -8.91 0.68
N HIS A 238 4.99 -9.55 1.21
CA HIS A 238 3.60 -9.23 0.88
C HIS A 238 3.25 -7.75 1.15
N TYR A 239 3.87 -7.14 2.16
CA TYR A 239 3.61 -5.75 2.54
C TYR A 239 4.52 -4.76 1.81
N CYS A 240 5.45 -5.23 0.96
CA CYS A 240 6.50 -4.41 0.37
C CYS A 240 6.23 -4.16 -1.12
N SER A 241 6.49 -2.93 -1.60
CA SER A 241 6.39 -2.61 -3.04
C SER A 241 7.72 -2.81 -3.78
N LYS A 242 8.83 -2.82 -3.05
CA LYS A 242 10.20 -2.93 -3.56
C LYS A 242 10.98 -3.91 -2.69
N GLY A 243 12.02 -4.50 -3.26
CA GLY A 243 12.99 -5.29 -2.52
C GLY A 243 13.87 -4.46 -1.59
N PRO A 244 14.70 -5.11 -0.77
CA PRO A 244 15.69 -4.42 0.06
C PRO A 244 16.64 -3.55 -0.77
N PHE A 245 17.06 -2.43 -0.20
CA PHE A 245 17.95 -1.45 -0.82
C PHE A 245 19.10 -1.09 0.11
N VAL A 246 20.26 -0.81 -0.49
CA VAL A 246 21.47 -0.44 0.24
C VAL A 246 21.32 0.97 0.81
N THR A 247 21.80 1.14 2.04
CA THR A 247 21.89 2.43 2.74
C THR A 247 23.35 2.69 3.11
N LYS A 248 23.75 3.95 3.10
CA LYS A 248 25.10 4.39 3.51
C LYS A 248 24.98 5.37 4.66
N ALA A 249 25.86 5.26 5.64
CA ALA A 249 26.05 6.23 6.71
C ALA A 249 27.53 6.57 6.82
N ILE A 250 27.86 7.84 7.08
CA ILE A 250 29.23 8.29 7.32
C ILE A 250 29.34 8.58 8.82
N LEU A 251 30.19 7.84 9.51
CA LEU A 251 30.48 8.03 10.93
C LEU A 251 32.00 8.14 11.11
N HIS A 252 32.46 9.19 11.77
CA HIS A 252 33.90 9.44 11.98
C HIS A 252 34.75 9.27 10.70
N LYS A 253 34.29 9.84 9.57
CA LYS A 253 34.91 9.73 8.23
C LYS A 253 35.00 8.32 7.64
N LYS A 254 34.38 7.30 8.27
CA LYS A 254 34.26 5.94 7.74
C LYS A 254 32.86 5.72 7.16
N VAL A 255 32.82 5.08 6.00
CA VAL A 255 31.57 4.70 5.34
C VAL A 255 31.10 3.37 5.92
N HIS A 256 29.86 3.34 6.38
CA HIS A 256 29.19 2.15 6.88
C HIS A 256 28.01 1.83 5.96
N TYR A 257 28.03 0.63 5.39
CA TYR A 257 26.93 0.11 4.59
C TYR A 257 25.92 -0.63 5.48
N GLY A 258 24.65 -0.43 5.16
CA GLY A 258 23.53 -1.17 5.73
C GLY A 258 22.56 -1.58 4.62
N LEU A 259 21.64 -2.45 4.95
CA LEU A 259 20.55 -2.85 4.06
C LEU A 259 19.23 -2.51 4.75
N SER A 260 18.22 -2.11 3.98
CA SER A 260 16.91 -1.73 4.50
C SER A 260 15.80 -2.12 3.54
N PHE A 261 14.60 -2.40 4.07
CA PHE A 261 13.38 -2.44 3.27
C PHE A 261 12.29 -1.61 3.95
N THR A 262 11.27 -1.25 3.18
CA THR A 262 10.09 -0.53 3.69
C THR A 262 8.81 -1.21 3.22
N THR A 263 7.81 -1.22 4.10
CA THR A 263 6.47 -1.60 3.71
C THR A 263 5.81 -0.49 2.90
N ARG A 264 4.73 -0.84 2.20
CA ARG A 264 3.73 0.10 1.72
C ARG A 264 3.13 0.84 2.93
N THR A 265 2.57 2.01 2.64
CA THR A 265 1.79 2.80 3.60
C THR A 265 0.39 2.18 3.73
N LEU A 266 0.14 1.50 4.85
CA LEU A 266 -1.01 0.59 5.03
C LEU A 266 -1.73 0.82 6.37
N PRO A 267 -3.07 0.73 6.41
CA PRO A 267 -3.85 0.82 7.65
C PRO A 267 -3.43 -0.20 8.72
N CYS A 268 -3.09 -1.44 8.34
CA CYS A 268 -2.63 -2.45 9.28
C CYS A 268 -1.28 -2.09 9.95
N ILE A 269 -0.41 -1.34 9.26
CA ILE A 269 0.82 -0.80 9.84
C ILE A 269 0.52 0.41 10.73
N THR A 270 -0.52 1.19 10.42
CA THR A 270 -1.04 2.23 11.33
C THR A 270 -1.53 1.64 12.65
N LYS A 271 -2.18 0.46 12.63
CA LYS A 271 -2.56 -0.26 13.86
C LYS A 271 -1.33 -0.55 14.75
N LEU A 272 -0.23 -1.02 14.15
CA LEU A 272 1.04 -1.24 14.87
C LEU A 272 1.69 0.08 15.35
N TYR A 273 1.64 1.14 14.54
CA TYR A 273 2.14 2.47 14.95
C TYR A 273 1.46 2.92 16.25
N ASN A 274 0.13 2.88 16.29
CA ASN A 274 -0.63 3.33 17.46
C ASN A 274 -0.36 2.46 18.71
N LEU A 275 0.14 1.24 18.54
CA LEU A 275 0.48 0.33 19.63
C LEU A 275 1.86 0.63 20.22
N PHE A 276 2.83 0.96 19.36
CA PHE A 276 4.24 1.13 19.74
C PHE A 276 4.69 2.59 19.83
N TYR A 277 3.85 3.57 19.49
CA TYR A 277 4.22 4.98 19.47
C TYR A 277 3.17 5.85 20.14
N PHE A 278 3.64 6.69 21.07
CA PHE A 278 2.86 7.76 21.69
C PHE A 278 3.60 9.08 21.48
N GLU A 279 2.91 10.08 20.92
CA GLU A 279 3.49 11.40 20.59
C GLU A 279 4.80 11.33 19.77
N GLY A 280 4.92 10.33 18.89
CA GLY A 280 6.10 10.13 18.05
C GLY A 280 7.29 9.47 18.77
N LYS A 281 7.19 9.23 20.08
CA LYS A 281 8.16 8.45 20.84
C LYS A 281 7.74 6.98 20.86
N LYS A 282 8.71 6.09 20.66
CA LYS A 282 8.51 4.65 20.76
C LYS A 282 8.29 4.27 22.23
N ILE A 283 7.29 3.42 22.48
CA ILE A 283 6.89 2.95 23.81
C ILE A 283 6.73 1.43 23.82
N VAL A 284 6.72 0.84 25.01
CA VAL A 284 6.34 -0.56 25.21
C VAL A 284 4.80 -0.66 25.27
N PRO A 285 4.16 -1.49 24.44
CA PRO A 285 2.71 -1.68 24.48
C PRO A 285 2.23 -2.22 25.83
N LYS A 286 1.12 -1.71 26.36
CA LYS A 286 0.54 -2.18 27.64
C LYS A 286 0.11 -3.65 27.61
N ASN A 287 -0.26 -4.15 26.43
CA ASN A 287 -0.63 -5.54 26.17
C ASN A 287 0.58 -6.38 25.70
N LEU A 288 1.79 -6.03 26.14
CA LEU A 288 3.01 -6.77 25.77
C LEU A 288 2.89 -8.26 26.17
N TYR A 289 2.28 -8.54 27.32
CA TYR A 289 2.08 -9.90 27.81
C TYR A 289 1.31 -10.75 26.81
N GLU A 290 0.28 -10.24 26.14
CA GLU A 290 -0.48 -11.00 25.15
C GLU A 290 0.30 -11.16 23.84
N ILE A 291 0.91 -10.08 23.34
CA ILE A 291 1.46 -10.02 21.97
C ILE A 291 2.89 -10.56 21.83
N LEU A 292 3.67 -10.61 22.90
CA LEU A 292 5.05 -11.10 22.85
C LEU A 292 5.05 -12.63 22.81
N THR A 293 5.51 -13.21 21.70
CA THR A 293 5.66 -14.67 21.51
C THR A 293 7.14 -15.07 21.55
N TRP A 294 7.42 -16.39 21.57
CA TRP A 294 8.81 -16.89 21.43
C TRP A 294 9.46 -16.41 20.13
N GLU A 295 8.71 -16.43 19.02
CA GLU A 295 9.17 -15.92 17.72
C GLU A 295 9.48 -14.41 17.78
N ALA A 296 8.60 -13.61 18.38
CA ALA A 296 8.83 -12.19 18.54
C ALA A 296 10.06 -11.90 19.41
N LEU A 297 10.23 -12.63 20.52
CA LEU A 297 11.41 -12.51 21.39
C LEU A 297 12.70 -12.89 20.64
N VAL A 298 12.66 -13.93 19.80
CA VAL A 298 13.80 -14.31 18.96
C VAL A 298 14.16 -13.17 18.00
N HIS A 299 13.20 -12.60 17.28
CA HIS A 299 13.45 -11.47 16.38
C HIS A 299 14.00 -10.23 17.12
N TRP A 300 13.54 -9.98 18.35
CA TRP A 300 14.06 -8.92 19.20
C TRP A 300 15.54 -9.16 19.56
N ILE A 301 15.89 -10.36 20.05
CA ILE A 301 17.28 -10.74 20.33
C ILE A 301 18.12 -10.70 19.06
N CYS A 302 17.58 -11.11 17.92
CA CYS A 302 18.28 -11.03 16.65
C CYS A 302 18.65 -9.59 16.27
N GLY A 303 17.77 -8.61 16.51
CA GLY A 303 18.11 -7.18 16.33
C GLY A 303 19.15 -6.72 17.34
N ASP A 304 18.78 -6.72 18.62
CA ASP A 304 19.49 -5.94 19.66
C ASP A 304 20.30 -6.77 20.67
N GLY A 305 20.19 -8.09 20.61
CA GLY A 305 20.86 -9.00 21.52
C GLY A 305 22.37 -9.11 21.28
N THR A 306 23.13 -9.22 22.37
CA THR A 306 24.56 -9.49 22.40
C THR A 306 24.85 -10.63 23.37
N TYR A 307 25.55 -11.66 22.89
CA TYR A 307 25.93 -12.82 23.71
C TYR A 307 27.18 -12.53 24.54
N ASN A 308 27.11 -12.79 25.85
CA ASN A 308 28.22 -12.75 26.81
C ASN A 308 28.08 -13.95 27.79
N SER A 309 28.07 -13.73 29.12
CA SER A 309 27.67 -14.72 30.14
C SER A 309 26.17 -15.02 30.17
N GLY A 310 25.41 -14.35 29.29
CA GLY A 310 23.98 -14.40 29.06
C GLY A 310 23.67 -13.66 27.77
N ILE A 311 22.48 -13.10 27.64
CA ILE A 311 22.12 -12.23 26.51
C ILE A 311 21.79 -10.84 27.04
N THR A 312 22.56 -9.84 26.62
CA THR A 312 22.24 -8.43 26.86
C THR A 312 21.49 -7.86 25.67
N ILE A 313 20.34 -7.22 25.90
CA ILE A 313 19.53 -6.56 24.87
C ILE A 313 19.65 -5.05 25.07
N GLN A 314 19.96 -4.35 23.99
CA GLN A 314 20.05 -2.90 23.96
C GLN A 314 18.64 -2.29 24.05
N THR A 315 18.34 -1.61 25.16
CA THR A 315 16.99 -1.10 25.49
C THR A 315 16.97 0.40 25.78
N GLN A 316 17.92 1.17 25.23
CA GLN A 316 18.08 2.60 25.52
C GLN A 316 16.89 3.46 25.09
N CYS A 317 16.04 2.94 24.21
CA CYS A 317 14.84 3.63 23.76
C CYS A 317 13.68 3.57 24.78
N PHE A 318 13.78 2.72 25.80
CA PHE A 318 12.75 2.51 26.82
C PHE A 318 13.12 3.12 28.17
N THR A 319 12.11 3.51 28.94
CA THR A 319 12.28 3.99 30.33
C THR A 319 12.54 2.83 31.28
N ILE A 320 12.97 3.14 32.53
CA ILE A 320 13.14 2.12 33.57
C ILE A 320 11.82 1.43 33.91
N GLU A 321 10.71 2.16 33.94
CA GLU A 321 9.38 1.61 34.20
C GLU A 321 8.99 0.60 33.11
N GLU A 322 9.20 0.97 31.84
CA GLU A 322 8.98 0.07 30.70
C GLU A 322 9.89 -1.16 30.77
N LEU A 323 11.14 -0.99 31.19
CA LEU A 323 12.11 -2.09 31.34
C LEU A 323 11.70 -3.06 32.46
N VAL A 324 11.21 -2.55 33.60
CA VAL A 324 10.67 -3.37 34.69
C VAL A 324 9.44 -4.14 34.21
N PHE A 325 8.54 -3.49 33.47
CA PHE A 325 7.38 -4.16 32.88
C PHE A 325 7.79 -5.28 31.92
N ILE A 326 8.75 -5.03 31.03
CA ILE A 326 9.34 -6.05 30.15
C ILE A 326 9.87 -7.23 30.96
N ILE A 327 10.66 -6.96 32.01
CA ILE A 327 11.26 -8.01 32.85
C ILE A 327 10.17 -8.89 33.47
N ASN A 328 9.10 -8.29 34.00
CA ASN A 328 7.98 -9.04 34.57
C ASN A 328 7.32 -9.95 33.52
N VAL A 329 7.09 -9.43 32.31
CA VAL A 329 6.56 -10.25 31.21
C VAL A 329 7.51 -11.40 30.87
N LEU A 330 8.81 -11.16 30.78
CA LEU A 330 9.80 -12.19 30.46
C LEU A 330 9.90 -13.28 31.53
N MET A 331 9.85 -12.89 32.80
CA MET A 331 9.89 -13.82 33.92
C MET A 331 8.61 -14.67 33.99
N ILE A 332 7.44 -14.04 33.91
CA ILE A 332 6.15 -14.72 34.08
C ILE A 332 5.79 -15.58 32.86
N LYS A 333 5.94 -15.03 31.65
CA LYS A 333 5.47 -15.70 30.42
C LYS A 333 6.46 -16.74 29.90
N PHE A 334 7.76 -16.48 30.04
CA PHE A 334 8.80 -17.25 29.37
C PHE A 334 9.75 -17.95 30.33
N ASP A 335 9.56 -17.79 31.64
CA ASP A 335 10.45 -18.36 32.67
C ASP A 335 11.93 -17.97 32.41
N LEU A 336 12.13 -16.71 32.01
CA LEU A 336 13.45 -16.13 31.76
C LEU A 336 13.89 -15.29 32.95
N GLU A 337 15.05 -15.63 33.51
CA GLU A 337 15.64 -14.88 34.61
C GLU A 337 16.33 -13.64 34.05
N CYS A 338 15.75 -12.47 34.31
CA CYS A 338 16.22 -11.19 33.81
C CYS A 338 16.69 -10.26 34.93
N SER A 339 17.60 -9.34 34.59
CA SER A 339 18.04 -8.24 35.46
C SER A 339 18.32 -6.99 34.65
N ILE A 340 18.35 -5.83 35.31
CA ILE A 340 18.78 -4.57 34.71
C ILE A 340 20.28 -4.42 34.92
N HIS A 341 21.03 -4.26 33.83
CA HIS A 341 22.45 -3.94 33.88
C HIS A 341 22.65 -2.47 33.47
N LYS A 342 23.68 -1.83 34.00
CA LYS A 342 24.07 -0.46 33.61
C LYS A 342 25.27 -0.50 32.68
N GLN A 343 25.18 0.27 31.59
CA GLN A 343 26.32 0.59 30.73
C GLN A 343 26.30 2.10 30.51
N ASP A 344 27.30 2.78 31.05
CA ASP A 344 27.35 4.25 31.13
C ASP A 344 26.07 4.81 31.78
N ASN A 345 25.37 5.71 31.09
CA ASN A 345 24.10 6.30 31.54
C ASN A 345 22.86 5.49 31.11
N TYR A 346 23.05 4.31 30.52
CA TYR A 346 21.97 3.54 29.94
C TYR A 346 21.67 2.26 30.73
N SER A 347 20.40 1.89 30.76
CA SER A 347 19.92 0.65 31.35
C SER A 347 19.62 -0.38 30.27
N LEU A 348 20.15 -1.58 30.47
CA LEU A 348 20.10 -2.68 29.54
C LEU A 348 19.37 -3.86 30.17
N LEU A 349 18.56 -4.55 29.37
CA LEU A 349 18.00 -5.84 29.77
C LEU A 349 19.09 -6.91 29.67
N TYR A 350 19.31 -7.65 30.73
CA TYR A 350 20.16 -8.84 30.73
C TYR A 350 19.33 -10.08 31.03
N ILE A 351 19.51 -11.14 30.24
CA ILE A 351 18.87 -12.44 30.42
C ILE A 351 19.95 -13.48 30.76
N LYS A 352 19.81 -14.15 31.91
CA LYS A 352 20.81 -15.12 32.38
C LYS A 352 20.89 -16.33 31.45
N SER A 353 22.13 -16.76 31.15
CA SER A 353 22.37 -17.92 30.27
C SER A 353 21.68 -19.21 30.71
N LYS A 354 21.55 -19.47 32.02
CA LYS A 354 20.88 -20.66 32.55
C LYS A 354 19.41 -20.74 32.10
N SER A 355 18.67 -19.64 32.22
CA SER A 355 17.26 -19.56 31.81
C SER A 355 17.09 -19.62 30.29
N ILE A 356 18.01 -19.01 29.53
CA ILE A 356 18.06 -19.16 28.06
C ILE A 356 18.26 -20.63 27.68
N LYS A 357 19.25 -21.33 28.27
CA LYS A 357 19.51 -22.74 27.97
C LYS A 357 18.31 -23.63 28.28
N LYS A 358 17.63 -23.39 29.40
CA LYS A 358 16.40 -24.11 29.79
C LYS A 358 15.31 -23.97 28.72
N ASN A 359 15.14 -22.76 28.19
CA ASN A 359 14.04 -22.43 27.27
C ASN A 359 14.45 -22.42 25.78
N LEU A 360 15.68 -22.77 25.45
CA LEU A 360 16.23 -22.66 24.11
C LEU A 360 15.43 -23.46 23.07
N HIS A 361 14.89 -24.62 23.45
CA HIS A 361 14.06 -25.46 22.58
C HIS A 361 12.82 -24.73 22.03
N ASN A 362 12.27 -23.77 22.78
CA ASN A 362 11.13 -22.95 22.32
C ASN A 362 11.56 -21.86 21.32
N MET A 363 12.83 -21.44 21.37
CA MET A 363 13.39 -20.38 20.53
C MET A 363 13.94 -20.92 19.21
N LEU A 364 14.59 -22.09 19.24
CA LEU A 364 15.30 -22.70 18.10
C LEU A 364 14.51 -22.71 16.78
N PRO A 365 13.20 -23.03 16.75
CA PRO A 365 12.43 -23.06 15.50
C PRO A 365 12.40 -21.72 14.75
N TYR A 366 12.61 -20.60 15.45
CA TYR A 366 12.51 -19.25 14.89
C TYR A 366 13.88 -18.59 14.64
N ILE A 367 14.97 -19.19 15.12
CA ILE A 367 16.32 -18.61 15.00
C ILE A 367 16.88 -18.88 13.61
N HIS A 368 17.13 -17.81 12.85
CA HIS A 368 17.84 -17.92 11.58
C HIS A 368 19.30 -18.37 11.82
N ASN A 369 19.81 -19.27 10.97
CA ASN A 369 21.13 -19.89 11.14
C ASN A 369 22.28 -18.87 11.31
N THR A 370 22.24 -17.75 10.57
CA THR A 370 23.28 -16.70 10.67
C THR A 370 23.24 -15.94 12.00
N MET A 371 22.19 -16.10 12.80
CA MET A 371 21.98 -15.43 14.09
C MET A 371 22.17 -16.35 15.30
N LEU A 372 22.47 -17.64 15.10
CA LEU A 372 22.70 -18.61 16.17
C LEU A 372 23.75 -18.15 17.19
N TYR A 373 24.77 -17.42 16.74
CA TYR A 373 25.83 -16.91 17.61
C TYR A 373 25.33 -15.96 18.71
N LYS A 374 24.17 -15.31 18.52
CA LYS A 374 23.57 -14.45 19.54
C LYS A 374 22.95 -15.24 20.71
N PHE A 375 22.64 -16.52 20.49
CA PHE A 375 22.00 -17.39 21.49
C PHE A 375 22.99 -18.42 22.07
N LEU A 376 23.87 -18.96 21.22
CA LEU A 376 24.75 -20.07 21.55
C LEU A 376 26.24 -19.68 21.65
N GLY A 377 26.56 -18.43 21.31
CA GLY A 377 27.89 -17.86 21.45
C GLY A 377 28.74 -17.83 20.18
N PRO A 378 29.93 -17.20 20.25
CA PRO A 378 30.72 -16.81 19.07
C PRO A 378 31.13 -17.96 18.15
N LYS A 379 31.25 -19.18 18.67
CA LYS A 379 31.61 -20.38 17.88
C LYS A 379 30.60 -20.72 16.79
N TYR A 380 29.35 -20.26 16.92
CA TYR A 380 28.29 -20.44 15.92
C TYR A 380 28.21 -19.27 14.92
N ARG A 381 29.16 -18.33 14.97
CA ARG A 381 29.19 -17.21 14.02
C ARG A 381 29.65 -17.72 12.66
N ILE A 382 28.75 -17.66 11.69
CA ILE A 382 29.08 -17.94 10.29
C ILE A 382 29.94 -16.78 9.77
N LYS A 383 31.15 -17.07 9.29
CA LYS A 383 31.99 -16.07 8.61
C LYS A 383 31.31 -15.72 7.28
N SER A 384 30.82 -14.49 7.15
CA SER A 384 30.30 -13.99 5.87
C SER A 384 31.44 -14.00 4.83
N ARG A 385 31.20 -14.61 3.67
CA ARG A 385 32.14 -14.57 2.53
C ARG A 385 32.10 -13.23 1.77
N PHE A 386 31.17 -12.32 2.09
CA PHE A 386 30.84 -11.14 1.28
C PHE A 386 30.98 -9.80 2.01
N THR A 387 31.71 -9.75 3.13
CA THR A 387 31.78 -8.57 4.01
C THR A 387 32.63 -7.40 3.49
N THR A 388 33.35 -7.58 2.39
CA THR A 388 34.17 -6.53 1.77
C THR A 388 33.56 -6.14 0.44
N ILE A 389 32.78 -5.06 0.43
CA ILE A 389 32.60 -4.26 -0.78
C ILE A 389 33.85 -3.39 -0.84
N ASN A 390 34.82 -3.78 -1.67
CA ASN A 390 36.00 -2.96 -1.96
C ASN A 390 35.60 -1.69 -2.72
#